data_AF-A0A2P7TWA2-F1
#
_entry.id   AF-A0A2P7TWA2-F1
#
_cell.length_a   1.000
_cell.length_b   1.000
_cell.length_c   1.000
_cell.angle_alpha   90.00
_cell.angle_beta   90.00
_cell.angle_gamma   90.00
#
_symmetry.space_group_name_H-M   'P 1'
#
loop_
_entity.id
_entity.type
_entity.pdbx_description
1 polymer ?
#
loop_
_entity_poly.entity_id
_entity_poly.type
_entity_poly.pdbx_seq_one_letter_code
_entity_poly.pdbx_strand_id
1 'polypeptide(L)'
;MVKKTVPFLIIALYIVISKTVGDHFPFARYDMFSTIPNEVYTFYITDENNIPLDSLHFGLRGLLSNQYGRTLNKHQFVYGKETKEQLAIVGQDMLNAFSDNIKPELLTMKALRIYRVHFFMQNNNARKNEELIFEKTMD
;
A
#
# COMPACT_ATOMS: atom_id res chain seq x y z
N MET A 1 35.97 -37.27 27.97
CA MET A 1 34.76 -36.59 28.47
C MET A 1 34.68 -35.18 27.89
N VAL A 2 34.64 -35.04 26.56
CA VAL A 2 34.48 -33.74 25.87
C VAL A 2 32.97 -33.43 25.89
N LYS A 3 32.45 -33.26 27.11
CA LYS A 3 31.02 -33.32 27.42
C LYS A 3 30.43 -31.92 27.37
N LYS A 4 29.62 -31.65 26.34
CA LYS A 4 28.57 -30.61 26.30
C LYS A 4 29.01 -29.13 26.43
N THR A 5 30.24 -28.84 26.87
CA THR A 5 30.75 -27.48 27.08
C THR A 5 31.09 -26.77 25.78
N VAL A 6 31.62 -27.49 24.78
CA VAL A 6 31.97 -26.90 23.47
C VAL A 6 30.76 -26.35 22.70
N PRO A 7 29.65 -27.09 22.51
CA PRO A 7 28.47 -26.53 21.85
C PRO A 7 27.82 -25.41 22.66
N PHE A 8 27.86 -25.48 24.00
CA PHE A 8 27.38 -24.40 24.86
C PHE A 8 28.20 -23.12 24.69
N LEU A 9 29.52 -23.23 24.59
CA LEU A 9 30.41 -22.09 24.35
C LEU A 9 30.16 -21.44 22.99
N ILE A 10 29.88 -22.24 21.96
CA ILE A 10 29.53 -21.73 20.62
C ILE A 10 28.20 -20.97 20.68
N ILE A 11 27.18 -21.49 21.37
CA ILE A 11 25.88 -20.82 21.53
C ILE A 11 26.03 -19.53 22.35
N ALA A 12 26.76 -19.56 23.46
CA ALA A 12 27.00 -18.39 24.28
C ALA A 12 27.76 -17.31 23.51
N LEU A 13 28.79 -17.70 22.74
CA LEU A 13 29.55 -16.79 21.89
C LEU A 13 28.67 -16.21 20.77
N TYR A 14 27.81 -17.02 20.16
CA TYR A 14 26.85 -16.55 19.16
C TYR A 14 25.86 -15.54 19.74
N ILE A 15 25.34 -15.74 20.95
CA ILE A 15 24.43 -14.79 21.61
C ILE A 15 25.16 -13.47 21.92
N VAL A 16 26.39 -13.53 22.42
CA VAL A 16 27.20 -12.34 22.72
C VAL A 16 27.52 -11.56 21.44
N ILE A 17 27.98 -12.24 20.39
CA ILE A 17 28.26 -11.61 19.08
C ILE A 17 26.97 -11.06 18.45
N SER A 18 25.86 -11.79 18.52
CA SER A 18 24.58 -11.31 17.99
C SER A 18 24.04 -10.11 18.78
N LYS A 19 24.33 -9.98 20.07
CA LYS A 19 23.98 -8.78 20.84
C LYS A 19 24.90 -7.60 20.58
N THR A 20 26.19 -7.82 20.33
CA THR A 20 27.13 -6.73 20.03
C THR A 20 27.06 -6.26 18.58
N VAL A 21 26.77 -7.17 17.65
CA VAL A 21 26.68 -6.92 16.19
C VAL A 21 25.23 -6.74 15.71
N GLY A 22 24.23 -7.20 16.46
CA GLY A 22 22.81 -7.17 16.08
C GLY A 22 22.30 -5.80 15.68
N ASP A 23 22.75 -4.75 16.35
CA ASP A 23 22.40 -3.36 16.03
C ASP A 23 23.22 -2.77 14.87
N HIS A 24 24.24 -3.49 14.40
CA HIS A 24 25.17 -3.08 13.34
C HIS A 24 25.05 -3.93 12.07
N PHE A 25 24.02 -4.78 11.94
CA PHE A 25 23.76 -5.46 10.67
C PHE A 25 23.53 -4.41 9.57
N PRO A 26 24.27 -4.44 8.46
CA PRO A 26 24.12 -3.46 7.38
C PRO A 26 22.75 -3.52 6.69
N PHE A 27 21.96 -4.56 6.98
CA PHE A 27 20.59 -4.76 6.49
C PHE A 27 19.49 -4.46 7.52
N ALA A 28 19.84 -4.20 8.79
CA ALA A 28 18.88 -3.84 9.85
C ALA A 28 18.98 -2.36 10.25
N ARG A 29 19.68 -1.52 9.47
CA ARG A 29 19.83 -0.07 9.70
C ARG A 29 18.53 0.72 9.63
N TYR A 30 17.45 0.08 9.23
CA TYR A 30 16.11 0.63 9.29
C TYR A 30 15.31 -0.30 10.20
N ASP A 31 14.71 0.26 11.25
CA ASP A 31 13.52 -0.33 11.84
C ASP A 31 12.54 -0.58 10.69
N MET A 32 12.51 -1.80 10.15
CA MET A 32 11.72 -2.08 8.96
C MET A 32 10.22 -1.85 9.20
N PHE A 33 9.79 -1.81 10.47
CA PHE A 33 8.38 -1.67 10.86
C PHE A 33 8.13 -0.92 12.19
N SER A 34 9.06 -0.13 12.76
CA SER A 34 8.74 0.59 14.02
C SER A 34 7.76 1.74 13.83
N THR A 35 7.56 2.18 12.58
CA THR A 35 6.60 3.21 12.22
C THR A 35 5.84 2.81 10.96
N ILE A 36 4.51 2.74 11.05
CA ILE A 36 3.65 2.79 9.86
C ILE A 36 3.98 4.13 9.18
N PRO A 37 4.47 4.16 7.93
CA PRO A 37 4.79 5.42 7.30
C PRO A 37 3.48 6.19 7.13
N ASN A 38 3.45 7.42 7.65
CA ASN A 38 2.24 8.24 7.75
C ASN A 38 1.63 8.61 6.39
N GLU A 39 2.29 8.30 5.28
CA GLU A 39 1.93 8.74 3.94
C GLU A 39 1.97 7.61 2.90
N VAL A 40 1.62 6.37 3.28
CA VAL A 40 1.42 5.29 2.29
C VAL A 40 -0.06 5.20 1.92
N TYR A 41 -0.35 5.46 0.65
CA TYR A 41 -1.69 5.29 0.10
C TYR A 41 -1.86 3.91 -0.56
N THR A 42 -2.93 3.23 -0.18
CA THR A 42 -3.47 2.07 -0.89
C THR A 42 -4.78 2.46 -1.55
N PHE A 43 -5.11 1.76 -2.64
CA PHE A 43 -6.28 2.08 -3.45
C PHE A 43 -7.04 0.81 -3.78
N TYR A 44 -8.36 0.93 -3.85
CA TYR A 44 -9.25 -0.14 -4.30
C TYR A 44 -10.45 0.45 -5.05
N ILE A 45 -11.10 -0.39 -5.85
CA ILE A 45 -12.29 -0.02 -6.62
C ILE A 45 -13.52 -0.74 -6.05
N THR A 46 -14.66 -0.06 -6.00
CA THR A 46 -15.97 -0.68 -5.74
C THR A 46 -16.97 -0.38 -6.85
N ASP A 47 -18.05 -1.15 -6.86
CA ASP A 47 -19.28 -0.83 -7.59
C ASP A 47 -20.15 0.20 -6.84
N GLU A 48 -21.36 0.45 -7.36
CA GLU A 48 -22.37 1.30 -6.73
C GLU A 48 -22.88 0.79 -5.37
N ASN A 49 -22.75 -0.51 -5.10
CA ASN A 49 -23.18 -1.18 -3.87
C ASN A 49 -22.06 -1.28 -2.82
N ASN A 50 -20.90 -0.65 -3.08
CA ASN A 50 -19.69 -0.70 -2.27
C ASN A 50 -19.07 -2.11 -2.19
N ILE A 51 -19.29 -2.96 -3.19
CA ILE A 51 -18.68 -4.27 -3.32
C ILE A 51 -17.26 -4.09 -3.88
N PRO A 52 -16.20 -4.47 -3.15
CA PRO A 52 -14.83 -4.37 -3.64
C PRO A 52 -14.59 -5.29 -4.84
N LEU A 53 -13.98 -4.74 -5.88
CA LEU A 53 -13.72 -5.46 -7.13
C LEU A 53 -12.34 -6.16 -7.15
N ASP A 54 -11.48 -5.80 -6.19
CA ASP A 54 -10.09 -6.23 -6.08
C ASP A 54 -9.88 -7.74 -5.86
N SER A 55 -10.84 -8.44 -5.24
CA SER A 55 -10.64 -9.81 -4.76
C SER A 55 -11.04 -10.91 -5.75
N LEU A 56 -11.75 -10.59 -6.82
CA LEU A 56 -12.33 -11.64 -7.70
C LEU A 56 -12.01 -11.47 -9.20
N HIS A 57 -11.65 -10.27 -9.68
CA HIS A 57 -11.70 -10.05 -11.13
C HIS A 57 -10.44 -9.49 -11.80
N PHE A 58 -9.56 -8.78 -11.08
CA PHE A 58 -8.63 -7.90 -11.78
C PHE A 58 -7.14 -7.96 -11.43
N GLY A 59 -6.71 -8.58 -10.31
CA GLY A 59 -5.28 -8.51 -9.92
C GLY A 59 -4.74 -7.07 -9.79
N LEU A 60 -5.61 -6.11 -9.44
CA LEU A 60 -5.32 -4.65 -9.44
C LEU A 60 -4.43 -4.21 -8.29
N ARG A 61 -4.31 -5.02 -7.24
CA ARG A 61 -3.54 -4.70 -6.04
C ARG A 61 -2.06 -4.56 -6.44
N GLY A 62 -1.59 -3.31 -6.49
CA GLY A 62 -0.25 -2.92 -6.92
C GLY A 62 -0.26 -2.08 -8.20
N LEU A 63 -1.22 -2.27 -9.11
CA LEU A 63 -1.34 -1.45 -10.31
C LEU A 63 -1.88 -0.06 -9.98
N LEU A 64 -2.90 0.06 -9.12
CA LEU A 64 -3.48 1.37 -8.78
C LEU A 64 -2.48 2.28 -8.07
N SER A 65 -1.71 1.76 -7.10
CA SER A 65 -0.65 2.54 -6.43
C SER A 65 0.45 2.98 -7.40
N ASN A 66 0.80 2.13 -8.38
CA ASN A 66 1.75 2.50 -9.42
C ASN A 66 1.18 3.58 -10.37
N GLN A 67 -0.09 3.46 -10.76
CA GLN A 67 -0.74 4.47 -11.59
C GLN A 67 -0.87 5.80 -10.86
N TYR A 68 -1.18 5.79 -9.56
CA TYR A 68 -1.21 7.00 -8.75
C TYR A 68 0.10 7.80 -8.86
N GLY A 69 1.24 7.16 -8.56
CA GLY A 69 2.55 7.82 -8.66
C GLY A 69 2.89 8.32 -10.07
N ARG A 70 2.53 7.55 -11.12
CA ARG A 70 2.71 7.96 -12.51
C ARG A 70 1.86 9.17 -12.88
N THR A 71 0.60 9.19 -12.47
CA THR A 71 -0.34 10.26 -12.76
C THR A 71 0.06 11.55 -12.04
N LEU A 72 0.47 11.47 -10.77
CA LEU A 72 1.03 12.62 -10.07
C LEU A 72 2.23 13.21 -10.80
N ASN A 73 3.17 12.37 -11.25
CA ASN A 73 4.33 12.83 -12.01
C ASN A 73 3.92 13.47 -13.35
N LYS A 74 3.03 12.82 -14.12
CA LYS A 74 2.51 13.33 -15.39
C LYS A 74 1.94 14.74 -15.26
N HIS A 75 1.18 15.01 -14.20
CA HIS A 75 0.54 16.31 -13.97
C HIS A 75 1.34 17.25 -13.04
N GLN A 76 2.54 16.85 -12.61
CA GLN A 76 3.38 17.59 -11.66
C GLN A 76 2.66 17.92 -10.34
N PHE A 77 1.79 17.02 -9.88
CA PHE A 77 1.10 17.13 -8.60
C PHE A 77 2.00 16.65 -7.45
N VAL A 78 1.87 17.30 -6.29
CA VAL A 78 2.66 16.96 -5.11
C VAL A 78 1.96 15.84 -4.35
N TYR A 79 2.69 14.74 -4.14
CA TYR A 79 2.21 13.58 -3.40
C TYR A 79 1.67 13.96 -2.02
N GLY A 80 0.45 13.51 -1.70
CA GLY A 80 -0.21 13.71 -0.42
C GLY A 80 -0.74 15.12 -0.17
N LYS A 81 -0.59 16.03 -1.14
CA LYS A 81 -1.03 17.43 -1.07
C LYS A 81 -2.00 17.78 -2.19
N GLU A 82 -2.63 16.77 -2.78
CA GLU A 82 -3.54 16.94 -3.91
C GLU A 82 -4.85 17.60 -3.46
N THR A 83 -5.36 18.55 -4.25
CA THR A 83 -6.71 19.09 -4.06
C THR A 83 -7.77 18.07 -4.51
N LYS A 84 -9.04 18.31 -4.17
CA LYS A 84 -10.14 17.43 -4.61
C LYS A 84 -10.25 17.35 -6.14
N GLU A 85 -10.00 18.47 -6.81
CA GLU A 85 -10.01 18.56 -8.27
C GLU A 85 -8.85 17.76 -8.87
N GLN A 86 -7.66 17.85 -8.27
CA GLN A 86 -6.50 17.06 -8.68
C GLN A 86 -6.75 15.56 -8.44
N LEU A 87 -7.39 15.18 -7.33
CA LEU A 87 -7.75 13.79 -7.04
C LEU A 87 -8.77 13.24 -8.04
N ALA A 88 -9.71 14.06 -8.51
CA ALA A 88 -10.65 13.65 -9.56
C ALA A 88 -9.91 13.37 -10.88
N ILE A 89 -8.98 14.24 -11.28
CA ILE A 89 -8.11 14.01 -12.46
C ILE A 89 -7.29 12.72 -12.27
N VAL A 90 -6.72 12.54 -11.09
CA VAL A 90 -5.90 11.37 -10.78
C VAL A 90 -6.72 10.08 -10.86
N GLY A 91 -7.90 10.04 -10.25
CA GLY A 91 -8.79 8.89 -10.29
C GLY A 91 -9.29 8.58 -11.70
N GLN A 92 -9.60 9.60 -12.50
CA GLN A 92 -9.97 9.42 -13.90
C GLN A 92 -8.84 8.80 -14.74
N ASP A 93 -7.61 9.32 -14.61
CA ASP A 93 -6.43 8.80 -15.32
C ASP A 93 -6.07 7.39 -14.85
N MET A 94 -6.18 7.12 -13.54
CA MET A 94 -6.04 5.78 -12.99
C MET A 94 -7.04 4.83 -13.65
N LEU A 95 -8.33 5.18 -13.69
CA LEU A 95 -9.36 4.33 -14.28
C LEU A 95 -9.16 4.11 -15.78
N ASN A 96 -8.78 5.16 -16.52
CA ASN A 96 -8.49 5.08 -17.96
C ASN A 96 -7.30 4.16 -18.26
N ALA A 97 -6.29 4.10 -17.39
CA ALA A 97 -5.20 3.14 -17.54
C ALA A 97 -5.66 1.67 -17.45
N PHE A 98 -6.88 1.44 -16.93
CA PHE A 98 -7.48 0.11 -16.83
C PHE A 98 -8.58 -0.15 -17.84
N SER A 99 -9.11 0.85 -18.53
CA SER A 99 -10.31 0.70 -19.38
C SER A 99 -10.18 -0.45 -20.38
N ASP A 100 -8.99 -0.62 -20.95
CA ASP A 100 -8.72 -1.64 -21.97
C ASP A 100 -8.61 -3.06 -21.38
N ASN A 101 -8.47 -3.17 -20.06
CA ASN A 101 -8.37 -4.41 -19.30
C ASN A 101 -9.63 -4.72 -18.48
N ILE A 102 -10.66 -3.86 -18.52
CA ILE A 102 -11.93 -4.10 -17.83
C ILE A 102 -12.63 -5.26 -18.53
N LYS A 103 -12.90 -6.35 -17.78
CA LYS A 103 -13.65 -7.48 -18.34
C LYS A 103 -15.09 -7.04 -18.65
N PRO A 104 -15.70 -7.54 -19.73
CA PRO A 104 -17.07 -7.17 -20.13
C PRO A 104 -18.12 -7.38 -19.04
N GLU A 105 -17.91 -8.34 -18.14
CA GLU A 105 -18.79 -8.66 -17.01
C GLU A 105 -18.99 -7.46 -16.07
N LEU A 106 -18.01 -6.56 -15.99
CA LEU A 106 -18.03 -5.36 -15.15
C LEU A 106 -18.72 -4.17 -15.81
N LEU A 107 -19.05 -4.27 -17.11
CA LEU A 107 -19.87 -3.29 -17.80
C LEU A 107 -21.35 -3.36 -17.37
N THR A 108 -21.71 -4.34 -16.53
CA THR A 108 -23.06 -4.45 -15.94
C THR A 108 -23.26 -3.55 -14.71
N MET A 109 -22.17 -2.99 -14.18
CA MET A 109 -22.20 -2.10 -13.01
C MET A 109 -22.63 -0.70 -13.42
N LYS A 110 -23.33 0.01 -12.54
CA LYS A 110 -23.79 1.38 -12.82
C LYS A 110 -22.74 2.43 -12.50
N ALA A 111 -21.83 2.13 -11.57
CA ALA A 111 -20.77 3.05 -11.20
C ALA A 111 -19.50 2.32 -10.79
N LEU A 112 -18.36 2.94 -11.05
CA LEU A 112 -17.05 2.56 -10.52
C LEU A 112 -16.54 3.67 -9.60
N ARG A 113 -16.23 3.30 -8.36
CA ARG A 113 -15.74 4.20 -7.33
C ARG A 113 -14.32 3.83 -6.94
N ILE A 114 -13.41 4.80 -6.92
CA ILE A 114 -12.03 4.60 -6.47
C ILE A 114 -11.87 5.22 -5.08
N TYR A 115 -11.41 4.39 -4.15
CA TYR A 115 -11.10 4.82 -2.80
C TYR A 115 -9.60 4.89 -2.57
N ARG A 116 -9.17 5.93 -1.86
CA ARG A 116 -7.83 6.10 -1.30
C ARG A 116 -7.88 5.78 0.18
N VAL A 117 -6.97 4.93 0.63
CA VAL A 117 -6.81 4.52 2.03
C VAL A 117 -5.41 4.86 2.50
N HIS A 118 -5.29 5.46 3.68
CA HIS A 118 -4.01 5.52 4.38
C HIS A 118 -4.17 5.10 5.83
N PHE A 119 -3.10 4.52 6.36
CA PHE A 119 -2.99 4.17 7.76
C PHE A 119 -2.03 5.15 8.45
N PHE A 120 -2.37 5.57 9.65
CA PHE A 120 -1.57 6.50 10.43
C PHE A 120 -1.65 6.15 11.91
N MET A 121 -0.63 6.55 12.67
CA MET A 121 -0.61 6.35 14.12
C MET A 121 -1.20 7.56 14.83
N GLN A 122 -2.19 7.33 15.70
CA GLN A 122 -2.75 8.36 16.57
C GLN A 122 -2.89 7.81 17.98
N ASN A 123 -2.21 8.43 18.96
CA ASN A 123 -2.22 8.00 20.36
C ASN A 123 -1.88 6.50 20.53
N ASN A 124 -0.78 6.05 19.92
CA ASN A 124 -0.35 4.63 19.88
C ASN A 124 -1.34 3.64 19.26
N ASN A 125 -2.37 4.11 18.57
CA ASN A 125 -3.31 3.26 17.86
C ASN A 125 -3.18 3.47 16.35
N ALA A 126 -3.20 2.38 15.59
CA ALA A 126 -3.33 2.45 14.13
C ALA A 126 -4.74 2.89 13.77
N ARG A 127 -4.84 3.96 12.98
CA ARG A 127 -6.09 4.48 12.42
C ARG A 127 -6.07 4.30 10.90
N LYS A 128 -7.26 4.22 10.32
CA LYS A 128 -7.50 4.15 8.88
C LYS A 128 -8.31 5.37 8.49
N ASN A 129 -7.86 6.09 7.47
CA ASN A 129 -8.69 7.05 6.76
C ASN A 129 -9.01 6.50 5.38
N GLU A 130 -10.25 6.64 4.97
CA GLU A 130 -10.77 6.18 3.68
C GLU A 130 -11.51 7.33 3.01
N GLU A 131 -11.17 7.59 1.76
CA GLU A 131 -11.69 8.73 1.00
C GLU A 131 -12.07 8.27 -0.40
N LEU A 132 -13.29 8.59 -0.83
CA LEU A 132 -13.69 8.46 -2.23
C LEU A 132 -12.99 9.56 -3.03
N ILE A 133 -12.10 9.18 -3.94
CA ILE A 133 -11.34 10.14 -4.75
C ILE A 133 -11.94 10.36 -6.13
N PHE A 134 -12.72 9.40 -6.63
CA PHE A 134 -13.32 9.47 -7.96
C PHE A 134 -14.49 8.49 -8.12
N GLU A 135 -15.54 8.92 -8.82
CA GLU A 135 -16.67 8.08 -9.23
C GLU A 135 -16.93 8.29 -10.72
N LYS A 136 -17.08 7.18 -11.47
CA LYS A 136 -17.51 7.18 -12.86
C LYS A 136 -18.83 6.42 -12.98
N THR A 137 -19.86 7.08 -13.50
CA THR A 137 -21.09 6.42 -13.95
C THR A 137 -20.83 5.69 -15.25
N MET A 138 -21.34 4.46 -15.36
CA MET A 138 -21.29 3.63 -16.55
C MET A 138 -22.65 3.71 -17.23
N ASP A 139 -22.67 4.09 -18.51
CA ASP A 139 -23.87 4.20 -19.34
C ASP A 139 -24.36 2.83 -19.86
#